data_AF-A0A833LU88-F1
#
_entry.id   AF-A0A833LU88-F1
#
_cell.length_a   1.000
_cell.length_b   1.000
_cell.length_c   1.000
_cell.angle_alpha   90.00
_cell.angle_beta   90.00
_cell.angle_gamma   90.00
#
_symmetry.space_group_name_H-M   'P 1'
#
loop_
_entity.id
_entity.type
_entity.pdbx_description
1 polymer ?
#
loop_
_entity_poly.entity_id
_entity_poly.type
_entity_poly.pdbx_seq_one_letter_code
_entity_poly.pdbx_strand_id
1 'polypeptide(L)' 'MLVRRLRKGDTVKIGGGDLPEVVIVVRQDPDASLSLNFEAPAGVQIRHEKRAGDAQPTAIRSHLPNDG' A
#
# COMPACT_ATOMS: atom_id res chain seq x y z
N MET A 1 -10.57 -14.25 7.67
CA MET A 1 -10.32 -12.79 7.81
C MET A 1 -9.33 -12.58 8.94
N LEU A 2 -8.17 -11.99 8.68
CA LEU A 2 -7.16 -11.65 9.69
C LEU A 2 -7.25 -10.16 10.00
N VAL A 3 -7.30 -9.79 11.28
CA VAL A 3 -7.30 -8.39 11.73
C VAL A 3 -6.08 -8.17 12.60
N ARG A 4 -5.27 -7.16 12.25
CA ARG A 4 -4.05 -6.80 12.98
C ARG A 4 -4.00 -5.29 13.21
N ARG A 5 -3.59 -4.86 14.41
CA ARG A 5 -3.29 -3.45 14.70
C ARG A 5 -1.89 -3.12 14.20
N LEU A 6 -1.77 -2.01 13.48
CA LEU A 6 -0.50 -1.51 12.95
C LEU A 6 -0.19 -0.12 13.52
N ARG A 7 1.09 0.15 13.73
CA ARG A 7 1.64 1.44 14.16
C ARG A 7 2.55 2.03 13.08
N LYS A 8 2.86 3.31 13.20
CA LYS A 8 3.87 3.97 12.36
C LYS A 8 5.19 3.17 12.41
N GLY A 9 5.78 2.94 11.25
CA GLY A 9 7.02 2.17 11.10
C GLY A 9 6.80 0.66 11.05
N ASP A 10 5.59 0.17 11.29
CA ASP A 10 5.30 -1.25 11.12
C ASP A 10 5.40 -1.65 9.66
N THR A 11 5.90 -2.86 9.47
CA THR A 11 5.95 -3.54 8.19
C THR A 11 5.18 -4.86 8.29
N VAL A 12 4.34 -5.14 7.30
CA VAL A 12 3.58 -6.38 7.20
C VAL A 12 3.94 -7.06 5.90
N LYS A 13 4.33 -8.33 5.98
CA LYS A 13 4.51 -9.18 4.81
C LYS A 13 3.28 -10.05 4.61
N ILE A 14 2.80 -10.12 3.38
CA ILE A 14 1.66 -10.94 2.97
C ILE A 14 2.10 -11.77 1.76
N GLY A 15 1.75 -13.06 1.74
CA GLY A 15 2.26 -14.01 0.75
C GLY A 15 3.57 -14.67 1.19
N GLY A 16 4.25 -15.34 0.25
CA GLY A 16 5.43 -16.17 0.50
C GLY A 16 5.24 -17.63 0.07
N GLY A 17 6.36 -18.34 -0.16
CA GLY A 17 6.36 -19.67 -0.77
C GLY A 17 6.15 -19.57 -2.28
N ASP A 18 5.10 -20.22 -2.79
CA ASP A 18 4.74 -20.17 -4.21
C ASP A 18 3.93 -18.92 -4.60
N LEU A 19 3.48 -18.12 -3.61
CA LEU A 19 2.73 -16.88 -3.84
C LEU A 19 3.66 -15.66 -3.78
N PRO A 20 3.43 -14.63 -4.62
CA PRO A 20 4.24 -13.42 -4.61
C PRO A 20 4.18 -12.73 -3.24
N GLU A 21 5.34 -12.34 -2.72
CA GLU A 21 5.45 -11.58 -1.47
C GLU A 21 5.09 -10.12 -1.72
N VAL A 22 4.14 -9.58 -0.95
CA VAL A 22 3.81 -8.16 -0.92
C VAL A 22 4.14 -7.61 0.47
N VAL A 23 4.84 -6.50 0.50
CA VAL A 23 5.24 -5.82 1.74
C VAL A 23 4.43 -4.53 1.87
N ILE A 24 3.77 -4.35 3.01
CA ILE A 24 3.04 -3.15 3.37
C ILE A 24 3.83 -2.41 4.45
N VAL A 25 4.13 -1.13 4.21
CA VAL A 25 4.84 -0.26 5.15
C VAL A 25 3.92 0.85 5.61
N VAL A 26 3.75 1.01 6.92
CA VAL A 26 2.95 2.09 7.50
C VAL A 26 3.83 3.32 7.71
N ARG A 27 3.60 4.36 6.92
CA ARG A 27 4.29 5.64 7.01
C ARG A 27 3.38 6.69 7.62
N GLN A 28 4.00 7.75 8.14
CA GLN A 28 3.29 8.94 8.60
C GLN A 28 3.68 10.07 7.67
N ASP A 29 2.68 10.67 7.04
CA ASP A 29 2.85 11.81 6.16
C ASP A 29 3.06 13.10 6.99
N PRO A 30 3.62 14.15 6.38
CA PRO A 30 3.94 15.40 7.08
C PRO A 30 2.71 16.12 7.68
N ASP A 31 1.52 15.85 7.16
CA ASP A 31 0.23 16.37 7.60
C ASP A 31 -0.37 15.56 8.77
N ALA A 32 0.42 14.66 9.38
CA ALA A 32 0.03 13.72 10.41
C ALA A 32 -0.96 12.62 9.97
N SER A 33 -1.27 12.52 8.68
CA SER A 33 -2.01 11.39 8.11
C SER A 33 -1.16 10.12 8.11
N LEU A 34 -1.80 8.95 8.20
CA LEU A 34 -1.12 7.67 8.00
C LEU A 34 -1.26 7.25 6.54
N SER A 35 -0.14 6.89 5.91
CA SER A 35 -0.08 6.35 4.57
C SER A 35 0.36 4.89 4.58
N LEU A 36 -0.23 4.10 3.67
CA LEU A 36 0.18 2.73 3.42
C LEU A 36 0.96 2.68 2.11
N ASN A 37 2.21 2.29 2.20
CA ASN A 37 3.07 2.05 1.04
C ASN A 37 3.13 0.55 0.78
N PHE A 38 3.18 0.18 -0.49
CA PHE A 38 3.18 -1.21 -0.92
C PHE A 38 4.38 -1.47 -1.82
N GLU A 39 5.13 -2.51 -1.51
CA GLU A 39 6.19 -3.04 -2.36
C GLU A 39 5.74 -4.43 -2.83
N ALA A 40 5.68 -4.62 -4.14
CA ALA A 40 5.22 -5.86 -4.76
C ALA A 40 6.07 -6.19 -5.99
N PRO A 41 6.29 -7.49 -6.29
CA PRO A 41 7.03 -7.91 -7.46
C PRO A 41 6.30 -7.55 -8.76
N ALA A 42 7.06 -7.49 -9.86
CA ALA A 42 6.52 -7.22 -11.19
C ALA A 42 5.38 -8.20 -11.52
N GLY A 43 4.27 -7.68 -12.05
CA GLY A 43 3.08 -8.46 -12.40
C GLY A 43 2.01 -8.53 -11.31
N VAL A 44 2.30 -8.13 -10.07
CA VAL A 44 1.27 -7.96 -9.03
C VAL A 44 0.60 -6.59 -9.19
N GLN A 45 -0.74 -6.59 -9.30
CA GLN A 45 -1.51 -5.36 -9.40
C GLN A 45 -2.07 -4.97 -8.04
N ILE A 46 -1.77 -3.75 -7.60
CA ILE A 46 -2.33 -3.15 -6.40
C ILE A 46 -3.40 -2.15 -6.84
N ARG A 47 -4.62 -2.33 -6.34
CA ARG A 47 -5.77 -1.46 -6.64
C ARG A 47 -6.37 -0.97 -5.34
N HIS A 48 -6.72 0.31 -5.29
CA HIS A 48 -7.50 0.85 -4.20
C HIS A 48 -8.98 0.55 -4.46
N GLU A 49 -9.60 -0.25 -3.60
CA GLU A 49 -11.04 -0.49 -3.66
C GLU A 49 -11.77 0.73 -3.10
N LYS A 50 -12.41 1.53 -3.96
CA LYS A 50 -13.31 2.60 -3.52
C LYS A 50 -14.60 1.98 -2.99
N ARG A 51 -14.87 2.10 -1.68
CA ARG A 51 -16.21 1.87 -1.14
C ARG A 51 -17.10 3.08 -1.38
N ALA A 52 -18.36 2.84 -1.74
CA ALA A 52 -19.34 3.91 -1.87
C ALA A 52 -19.52 4.60 -0.51
N GLY A 53 -19.08 5.87 -0.41
CA GLY A 53 -19.16 6.68 0.80
C GLY A 53 -17.83 7.11 1.41
N ASP A 54 -16.68 6.55 0.97
CA ASP A 54 -15.38 7.03 1.44
C ASP A 54 -14.99 8.31 0.71
N ALA A 55 -14.78 9.40 1.45
CA ALA A 55 -14.12 10.59 0.95
C ALA A 55 -12.76 10.19 0.38
N GLN A 56 -12.57 10.42 -0.92
CA GLN A 56 -11.35 10.08 -1.63
C GLN A 56 -10.13 10.67 -0.89
N PRO A 57 -9.17 9.84 -0.40
CA PRO A 57 -7.87 10.37 -0.05
C PRO A 57 -7.24 10.86 -1.36
N THR A 58 -7.03 12.16 -1.43
CA THR A 58 -6.42 12.84 -2.56
C THR A 58 -5.01 12.33 -2.80
N ALA A 59 -4.76 11.94 -4.05
CA ALA A 59 -3.47 11.73 -4.72
C ALA A 59 -2.71 10.40 -4.45
N ILE A 60 -3.03 9.37 -5.24
CA ILE A 60 -2.04 8.38 -5.67
C ILE A 60 -1.27 9.01 -6.84
N ARG A 61 -0.02 9.43 -6.63
CA ARG A 61 0.89 9.81 -7.72
C ARG A 61 1.77 8.62 -8.06
N SER A 62 1.37 7.83 -9.05
CA SER A 62 2.28 6.87 -9.69
C SER A 62 3.26 7.64 -10.57
N HIS A 63 4.48 7.87 -10.10
CA HIS A 63 5.57 8.24 -10.99
C HIS A 63 6.07 6.94 -11.64
N LEU A 64 5.55 6.64 -12.83
CA LEU A 64 6.28 5.78 -13.77
C LEU A 64 7.34 6.66 -14.43
N PRO A 65 8.62 6.25 -14.48
CA PRO A 65 9.56 6.89 -15.39
C PRO A 65 9.03 6.67 -16.80
N ASN A 66 8.82 7.76 -17.55
CA ASN A 66 8.70 7.64 -19.00
C ASN A 66 10.07 7.22 -19.52
N ASP A 67 10.17 5.98 -20.00
CA ASP A 67 11.31 5.54 -20.79
C ASP A 67 11.45 6.48 -22.00
N GLY A 68 12.62 7.10 -22.10
CA GLY A 68 13.10 7.87 -23.24
C GLY A 68 14.45 7.35 -23.67
#